data_AF-A0A2Z4WFI0-F1
#
_entry.id   AF-A0A2Z4WFI0-F1
#
_cell.length_a   1.000
_cell.length_b   1.000
_cell.length_c   1.000
_cell.angle_alpha   90.00
_cell.angle_beta   90.00
_cell.angle_gamma   90.00
#
_symmetry.space_group_name_H-M   'P 1'
#
loop_
_entity.id
_entity.type
_entity.pdbx_description
1 polymer ?
#
loop_
_entity_poly.entity_id
_entity_poly.type
_entity_poly.pdbx_seq_one_letter_code
_entity_poly.pdbx_strand_id
1 'polypeptide(L)' 'MEIGDILKDKQPQMYKKLVNVSEKKVKNKKKNKSEKLSFSYVSSLMRHDSYERHHGAIRQK' A
#
# COMPACT_ATOMS: atom_id res chain seq x y z
N MET A 1 30.58 -16.93 -7.95
CA MET A 1 29.30 -17.51 -7.47
C MET A 1 28.45 -16.38 -6.95
N GLU A 2 27.26 -16.20 -7.50
CA GLU A 2 26.33 -15.22 -6.97
C GLU A 2 25.70 -15.74 -5.68
N ILE A 3 25.44 -14.86 -4.73
CA ILE A 3 24.83 -15.21 -3.43
C ILE A 3 23.43 -15.82 -3.64
N GLY A 4 22.72 -15.40 -4.70
CA GLY A 4 21.42 -15.94 -5.08
C GLY A 4 21.46 -17.43 -5.42
N ASP A 5 22.45 -17.86 -6.19
CA ASP A 5 22.61 -19.27 -6.60
C ASP A 5 22.99 -20.15 -5.41
N ILE A 6 23.88 -19.66 -4.55
CA ILE A 6 24.24 -20.36 -3.30
C ILE A 6 23.01 -20.52 -2.40
N LEU A 7 22.18 -19.48 -2.27
CA LEU A 7 20.99 -19.53 -1.42
C LEU A 7 19.92 -20.48 -1.99
N LYS A 8 19.81 -20.56 -3.32
CA LYS A 8 18.91 -21.49 -4.01
C LYS A 8 19.30 -22.94 -3.74
N ASP A 9 20.60 -23.25 -3.77
CA ASP A 9 21.10 -24.61 -3.60
C ASP A 9 21.19 -25.02 -2.14
N LYS A 10 21.66 -24.12 -1.26
CA LYS A 10 21.87 -24.42 0.17
C LYS A 10 20.60 -24.25 1.01
N GLN A 11 19.70 -23.32 0.64
CA GLN A 11 18.52 -22.97 1.44
C GLN A 11 17.27 -22.69 0.56
N PRO A 12 16.76 -23.70 -0.16
CA PRO A 12 15.70 -23.53 -1.16
C PRO A 12 14.39 -22.98 -0.58
N GLN A 13 14.07 -23.31 0.67
CA GLN A 13 12.87 -22.81 1.34
C GLN A 13 12.94 -21.29 1.62
N MET A 14 14.13 -20.79 2.00
CA MET A 14 14.34 -19.35 2.23
C MET A 14 14.33 -18.59 0.91
N TYR A 15 14.97 -19.14 -0.13
CA TYR A 15 14.95 -18.57 -1.47
C TYR A 15 13.51 -18.38 -1.99
N LYS A 16 12.66 -19.42 -1.89
CA LYS A 16 11.23 -19.34 -2.27
C LYS A 16 10.48 -18.26 -1.50
N LYS A 17 10.71 -18.13 -0.18
CA LYS A 17 10.09 -17.08 0.64
C LYS A 17 10.49 -15.68 0.17
N LEU A 18 11.77 -15.46 -0.13
CA LEU A 18 12.27 -14.16 -0.58
C LEU A 18 11.70 -13.75 -1.94
N VAL A 19 11.63 -14.68 -2.90
CA VAL A 19 11.02 -14.44 -4.23
C VAL A 19 9.52 -14.12 -4.08
N ASN A 20 8.79 -14.88 -3.27
CA ASN A 20 7.37 -14.61 -3.04
C ASN A 20 7.12 -13.24 -2.40
N VAL A 21 8.02 -12.77 -1.52
CA VAL A 21 7.94 -11.43 -0.92
C VAL A 21 8.20 -10.34 -1.95
N SER A 22 9.17 -10.51 -2.85
CA SER A 22 9.47 -9.52 -3.89
C SER A 22 8.30 -9.38 -4.87
N GLU A 23 7.67 -10.48 -5.28
CA GLU A 23 6.49 -10.47 -6.14
C GLU A 23 5.29 -9.76 -5.50
N LYS A 24 5.02 -10.03 -4.22
CA LYS A 24 3.95 -9.34 -3.47
C LYS A 24 4.21 -7.83 -3.38
N LYS A 25 5.45 -7.41 -3.12
CA LYS A 25 5.83 -6.00 -3.09
C LYS A 25 5.64 -5.34 -4.46
N VAL A 26 5.97 -6.01 -5.56
CA VAL A 26 5.76 -5.50 -6.92
C VAL A 26 4.28 -5.37 -7.25
N LYS A 27 3.44 -6.34 -6.86
CA LYS A 27 1.98 -6.28 -7.04
C LYS A 27 1.37 -5.10 -6.26
N ASN A 28 1.79 -4.90 -5.00
CA ASN A 28 1.34 -3.77 -4.19
C ASN A 28 1.82 -2.42 -4.78
N LYS A 29 3.07 -2.35 -5.25
CA LYS A 29 3.61 -1.15 -5.90
C LYS A 29 2.87 -0.82 -7.20
N LYS A 30 2.43 -1.81 -7.98
CA LYS A 30 1.59 -1.61 -9.17
C LYS A 30 0.19 -1.10 -8.81
N LYS A 31 -0.42 -1.59 -7.74
CA LYS A 31 -1.72 -1.09 -7.22
C LYS A 31 -1.65 0.39 -6.82
N ASN A 32 -0.52 0.83 -6.26
CA ASN A 32 -0.30 2.21 -5.85
C ASN A 32 0.27 3.10 -6.98
N LYS A 33 0.65 2.53 -8.13
CA LYS A 33 1.21 3.31 -9.26
C LYS A 33 0.15 3.90 -10.18
N SER A 34 -1.13 3.55 -9.99
CA SER A 34 -2.25 4.16 -10.71
C SER A 34 -2.90 5.29 -9.92
N GLU A 35 -2.13 6.01 -9.11
CA GLU A 35 -2.53 7.31 -8.54
C GLU A 35 -2.49 8.38 -9.64
N LYS A 36 -3.25 8.19 -10.72
CA LYS A 36 -3.97 9.35 -11.26
C LYS A 36 -4.93 9.69 -10.13
N LEU A 37 -4.65 10.77 -9.39
CA LEU A 37 -5.54 11.30 -8.36
C LEU A 37 -6.93 11.41 -8.98
N SER A 38 -7.75 10.37 -8.78
CA SER A 38 -9.10 10.35 -9.32
C SER A 38 -9.82 11.53 -8.69
N PHE A 39 -10.66 12.22 -9.46
CA PHE A 39 -11.49 13.31 -8.92
C PHE A 39 -12.22 12.88 -7.64
N SER A 40 -12.68 11.62 -7.58
CA SER A 40 -13.30 11.04 -6.37
C SER A 40 -12.35 10.96 -5.17
N TYR A 41 -11.06 10.70 -5.38
CA TYR A 41 -10.06 10.64 -4.32
C TYR A 41 -9.74 12.04 -3.77
N VAL A 42 -9.54 13.02 -4.65
CA VAL A 42 -9.35 14.43 -4.25
C VAL A 42 -10.59 14.96 -3.54
N SER A 43 -11.76 14.68 -4.09
CA SER A 43 -13.05 15.03 -3.48
C SER A 43 -13.18 14.42 -2.08
N SER A 44 -12.84 13.15 -1.89
CA SER A 44 -12.87 12.52 -0.56
C SER A 44 -11.85 13.10 0.41
N LEU A 45 -10.68 13.50 -0.04
CA LEU A 45 -9.64 14.11 0.80
C LEU A 45 -10.00 15.54 1.23
N MET A 46 -10.65 16.30 0.34
CA MET A 46 -11.11 17.67 0.60
C MET A 46 -12.46 17.72 1.32
N ARG A 47 -13.12 16.59 1.53
CA ARG A 47 -14.34 16.53 2.32
C ARG A 47 -14.00 16.73 3.80
N HIS A 48 -14.56 17.79 4.38
CA HIS A 48 -14.48 18.08 5.81
C HIS A 48 -15.78 17.64 6.52
N ASP A 49 -16.22 16.41 6.26
CA ASP A 49 -17.43 15.82 6.87
C ASP A 49 -17.17 15.21 8.25
N SER A 50 -15.94 15.28 8.76
CA SER A 50 -15.60 14.87 10.13
C SER A 50 -16.22 15.77 11.20
N TYR A 51 -16.67 16.98 10.86
CA TYR A 51 -17.28 17.91 11.79
C TYR A 51 -18.72 18.20 11.42
N GLU A 52 -19.59 18.25 12.42
CA GLU A 52 -20.98 18.65 12.29
C GLU A 52 -21.30 19.83 13.22
N ARG A 53 -22.29 20.63 12.82
CA ARG A 53 -22.85 21.66 13.69
C ARG A 53 -23.91 21.04 14.58
N HIS A 54 -23.75 21.18 15.89
CA HIS A 54 -24.72 20.74 16.88
C HIS A 54 -25.04 21.89 17.84
N HIS A 55 -26.29 22.36 17.80
CA HIS A 55 -26.76 23.51 18.59
C HIS A 55 -25.82 24.73 18.51
N GLY A 56 -25.37 25.08 17.31
CA GLY A 56 -24.48 26.23 17.07
C GLY A 56 -22.99 25.97 17.34
N ALA A 57 -22.63 24.92 18.07
CA ALA A 57 -21.25 24.49 18.27
C ALA A 57 -20.78 23.57 17.13
N ILE A 58 -19.49 23.62 16.80
CA ILE A 58 -18.85 22.65 15.91
C ILE A 58 -18.36 21.50 16.78
N ARG A 59 -18.77 20.26 16.47
CA ARG A 59 -18.23 19.05 17.10
C ARG A 59 -17.77 18.06 16.04
N GLN A 60 -16.82 17.21 16.39
CA GLN A 60 -16.51 16.07 15.54
C GLN A 60 -17.70 15.11 15.57
N LYS A 61 -18.08 14.58 14.41
CA LYS A 61 -19.12 13.56 14.30
C LYS A 61 -18.73 12.29 15.04
#